data_AF-A0A7H4NUV0-F1
#
_entry.id   AF-A0A7H4NUV0-F1
#
_cell.length_a   1.000
_cell.length_b   1.000
_cell.length_c   1.000
_cell.angle_alpha   90.00
_cell.angle_beta   90.00
_cell.angle_gamma   90.00
#
_symmetry.space_group_name_H-M   'P 1'
#
loop_
_entity.id
_entity.type
_entity.pdbx_description
1 polymer ?
#
loop_
_entity_poly.entity_id
_entity_poly.type
_entity_poly.pdbx_seq_one_letter_code
_entity_poly.pdbx_strand_id
1 'polypeptide(L)'
;MSALPLVLIWSNRCRFTLLRQIRTPGQRMKNITIVLLAGLMVWGPIRLLEVRQKNFERSSEVDLPSYGGVVANSYLPSNWLSALGLYAWAQVDESSDNKSLINPAKKFTYVAPQGLDDTYVVFIIGETTRWDHMGILGYNRNTTPKLAQEKNLVAFRGYSCDTATKLSLRCMFVSSGRGG
;
A
#
# COMPACT_ATOMS: atom_id res chain seq x y z
N MET A 1 3.22 -14.42 34.85
CA MET A 1 1.77 -14.72 34.86
C MET A 1 1.27 -15.23 33.50
N SER A 2 2.05 -16.07 32.80
CA SER A 2 1.75 -16.49 31.41
C SER A 2 1.69 -18.01 31.21
N ALA A 3 1.95 -18.79 32.27
CA ALA A 3 1.95 -20.25 32.21
C ALA A 3 0.53 -20.84 32.16
N LEU A 4 -0.43 -20.23 32.85
CA LEU A 4 -1.83 -20.67 32.88
C LEU A 4 -2.50 -20.73 31.50
N PRO A 5 -2.41 -19.68 30.64
CA PRO A 5 -3.01 -19.74 29.31
C PRO A 5 -2.28 -20.73 28.38
N LEU A 6 -0.98 -20.92 28.52
CA LEU A 6 -0.20 -21.89 27.73
C LEU A 6 -0.57 -23.34 28.09
N VAL A 7 -0.75 -23.64 29.37
CA VAL A 7 -1.21 -24.97 29.83
C VAL A 7 -2.64 -25.24 29.36
N LEU A 8 -3.53 -24.23 29.36
CA LEU A 8 -4.89 -24.38 28.83
C LEU A 8 -4.92 -24.67 27.32
N ILE A 9 -4.05 -24.03 26.53
CA ILE A 9 -3.94 -24.30 25.08
C ILE A 9 -3.41 -25.72 24.83
N TRP A 10 -2.40 -26.15 25.59
CA TRP A 10 -1.76 -27.46 25.41
C TRP A 10 -2.59 -28.63 25.99
N SER A 11 -3.36 -28.36 27.03
CA SER A 11 -4.34 -29.30 27.63
C SER A 11 -5.61 -29.44 26.81
N ASN A 12 -5.87 -28.54 25.85
CA ASN A 12 -7.09 -28.56 25.07
C ASN A 12 -7.01 -29.70 24.03
N ARG A 13 -7.44 -30.90 24.42
CA ARG A 13 -7.74 -31.95 23.45
C ARG A 13 -8.95 -31.47 22.66
N CYS A 14 -8.72 -30.91 21.48
CA CYS A 14 -9.73 -30.46 20.50
C CYS A 14 -10.65 -31.62 20.06
N ARG A 15 -11.51 -32.10 20.97
CA ARG A 15 -12.43 -33.22 20.79
C ARG A 15 -13.70 -32.80 20.03
N PHE A 16 -13.95 -31.49 19.95
CA PHE A 16 -15.10 -30.89 19.27
C PHE A 16 -14.65 -29.93 18.16
N THR A 17 -13.91 -30.42 17.16
CA THR A 17 -13.66 -29.65 15.95
C THR A 17 -14.94 -29.54 15.13
N LEU A 18 -15.17 -28.35 14.54
CA LEU A 18 -16.27 -28.09 13.58
C LEU A 18 -16.35 -29.19 12.51
N LEU A 19 -15.19 -29.68 12.05
CA LEU A 19 -15.07 -30.79 11.11
C LEU A 19 -15.73 -32.08 11.60
N ARG A 20 -15.58 -32.43 12.89
CA ARG A 20 -16.14 -33.66 13.49
C ARG A 20 -17.63 -33.51 13.78
N GLN A 21 -18.07 -32.29 14.11
CA GLN A 21 -19.48 -31.92 14.32
C GLN A 21 -20.29 -31.82 13.02
N ILE A 22 -19.66 -31.48 11.89
CA ILE A 22 -20.30 -31.50 10.56
C ILE A 22 -20.52 -32.95 10.08
N ARG A 23 -19.72 -33.90 10.59
CA ARG A 23 -19.78 -35.33 10.24
C ARG A 23 -20.86 -36.13 10.97
N THR A 24 -21.41 -35.62 12.08
CA THR A 24 -22.48 -36.30 12.84
C THR A 24 -23.88 -35.87 12.37
N PRO A 25 -24.75 -36.81 11.95
CA PRO A 25 -25.96 -36.50 11.18
C PRO A 25 -27.13 -35.86 11.96
N GLY A 26 -26.94 -35.38 13.20
CA GLY A 26 -27.97 -34.68 13.98
C GLY A 26 -27.58 -33.27 14.48
N GLN A 27 -26.28 -32.97 14.59
CA GLN A 27 -25.80 -31.67 15.07
C GLN A 27 -25.35 -30.73 13.94
N ARG A 28 -25.27 -31.25 12.70
CA ARG A 28 -24.78 -30.53 11.52
C ARG A 28 -25.59 -29.26 11.22
N MET A 29 -26.92 -29.35 11.20
CA MET A 29 -27.77 -28.20 10.88
C MET A 29 -27.66 -27.10 11.93
N LYS A 30 -27.73 -27.45 13.22
CA LYS A 30 -27.60 -26.49 14.32
C LYS A 30 -26.28 -25.71 14.25
N ASN A 31 -25.17 -26.40 14.03
CA ASN A 31 -23.85 -25.77 14.00
C ASN A 31 -23.62 -24.94 12.73
N ILE A 32 -24.12 -25.39 11.57
CA ILE A 32 -24.10 -24.60 10.34
C ILE A 32 -24.94 -23.33 10.51
N THR A 33 -26.13 -23.42 11.10
CA THR A 33 -26.98 -22.25 11.37
C THR A 33 -26.31 -21.27 12.32
N ILE A 34 -25.64 -21.74 13.38
CA ILE A 34 -24.89 -20.89 14.31
C ILE A 34 -23.73 -20.17 13.60
N VAL A 35 -22.97 -20.87 12.76
CA VAL A 35 -21.85 -20.28 12.00
C VAL A 35 -22.37 -19.24 10.99
N LEU A 36 -23.47 -19.54 10.31
CA LEU A 36 -24.11 -18.60 9.37
C LEU A 36 -24.65 -17.35 10.09
N LEU A 37 -25.31 -17.52 11.24
CA LEU A 37 -25.79 -16.40 12.05
C LEU A 37 -24.63 -15.54 12.55
N ALA A 38 -23.56 -16.15 13.06
CA ALA A 38 -22.36 -15.43 13.49
C ALA A 38 -21.71 -14.67 12.31
N GLY A 39 -21.62 -15.30 11.14
CA GLY A 39 -21.14 -14.67 9.92
C GLY A 39 -21.99 -13.47 9.51
N LEU A 40 -23.32 -13.60 9.53
CA LEU A 40 -24.26 -12.51 9.23
C LEU A 40 -24.17 -11.36 10.24
N MET A 41 -24.02 -11.68 11.53
CA MET A 41 -23.91 -10.68 12.59
C MET A 41 -22.62 -9.84 12.49
N VAL A 42 -21.55 -10.43 11.96
CA VAL A 42 -20.30 -9.72 11.70
C VAL A 42 -20.36 -8.96 10.36
N TRP A 43 -20.92 -9.59 9.32
CA TRP A 43 -20.98 -9.02 7.98
C TRP A 43 -21.91 -7.81 7.87
N GLY A 44 -23.09 -7.86 8.51
CA GLY A 44 -24.10 -6.80 8.44
C GLY A 44 -23.61 -5.42 8.91
N PRO A 45 -23.03 -5.30 10.12
CA PRO A 45 -22.49 -4.05 10.62
C PRO A 45 -21.35 -3.49 9.77
N ILE A 46 -20.45 -4.36 9.28
CA ILE A 46 -19.33 -3.96 8.41
C ILE A 46 -19.87 -3.35 7.11
N ARG A 47 -20.84 -4.02 6.47
CA ARG A 47 -21.49 -3.51 5.25
C ARG A 47 -22.23 -2.19 5.48
N LEU A 48 -22.90 -2.04 6.62
CA LEU A 48 -23.61 -0.81 6.94
C LEU A 48 -22.64 0.38 7.11
N LEU A 49 -21.50 0.14 7.76
CA LEU A 49 -20.45 1.14 7.94
C LEU A 49 -19.80 1.51 6.60
N GLU A 50 -19.51 0.54 5.73
CA GLU A 50 -18.99 0.78 4.37
C GLU A 50 -19.92 1.67 3.55
N VAL A 51 -21.23 1.39 3.55
CA VAL A 51 -22.21 2.17 2.77
C VAL A 51 -22.34 3.59 3.31
N ARG A 52 -22.32 3.77 4.65
CA ARG A 52 -22.32 5.12 5.25
C ARG A 52 -21.07 5.90 4.90
N GLN A 53 -19.91 5.26 4.93
CA GLN A 53 -18.64 5.92 4.63
C GLN A 53 -18.57 6.32 3.15
N LYS A 54 -19.00 5.45 2.23
CA LYS A 54 -19.07 5.76 0.78
C LYS A 54 -19.96 6.98 0.49
N ASN A 55 -21.05 7.16 1.23
CA ASN A 55 -21.91 8.33 1.09
C ASN A 55 -21.24 9.62 1.61
N PHE A 56 -20.44 9.52 2.68
CA PHE A 56 -19.64 10.63 3.22
C PHE A 56 -18.46 11.01 2.32
N GLU A 57 -17.77 10.03 1.74
CA GLU A 57 -16.71 10.21 0.75
C GLU A 57 -17.24 10.92 -0.50
N ARG A 58 -18.47 10.60 -0.94
CA ARG A 58 -19.09 11.29 -2.10
C ARG A 58 -19.38 12.78 -1.85
N SER A 59 -19.50 13.18 -0.59
CA SER A 59 -19.72 14.58 -0.18
C SER A 59 -18.46 15.33 0.25
N SER A 60 -17.34 14.62 0.44
CA SER A 60 -16.09 15.19 0.94
C SER A 60 -15.02 15.05 -0.14
N GLU A 61 -14.33 16.13 -0.51
CA GLU A 61 -13.25 16.11 -1.52
C GLU A 61 -11.95 15.47 -1.00
N VAL A 62 -12.05 14.58 -0.01
CA VAL A 62 -10.94 13.96 0.69
C VAL A 62 -11.15 12.45 0.68
N ASP A 63 -10.22 11.73 0.05
CA ASP A 63 -10.20 10.27 0.05
C ASP A 63 -9.93 9.75 1.47
N LEU A 64 -10.91 9.08 2.08
CA LEU A 64 -10.76 8.45 3.39
C LEU A 64 -10.40 6.96 3.21
N PRO A 65 -9.48 6.38 4.00
CA PRO A 65 -9.23 4.96 3.94
C PRO A 65 -10.48 4.15 4.33
N SER A 66 -10.81 3.14 3.53
CA SER A 66 -11.93 2.23 3.82
C SER A 66 -11.80 1.60 5.20
N TYR A 67 -12.89 1.59 5.96
CA TYR A 67 -12.95 1.04 7.32
C TYR A 67 -12.43 -0.41 7.40
N GLY A 68 -12.75 -1.25 6.41
CA GLY A 68 -12.22 -2.61 6.31
C GLY A 68 -10.70 -2.65 6.10
N GLY A 69 -10.16 -1.70 5.33
CA GLY A 69 -8.71 -1.55 5.12
C GLY A 69 -7.97 -1.08 6.36
N VAL A 70 -8.59 -0.21 7.18
CA VAL A 70 -8.03 0.22 8.47
C VAL A 70 -7.96 -0.96 9.43
N VAL A 71 -9.04 -1.75 9.56
CA VAL A 71 -9.06 -2.93 10.44
C VAL A 71 -8.09 -4.01 9.96
N ALA A 72 -8.02 -4.25 8.64
CA ALA A 72 -7.08 -5.19 8.06
C ALA A 72 -5.63 -4.82 8.39
N ASN A 73 -5.23 -3.55 8.23
CA ASN A 73 -3.83 -3.13 8.42
C ASN A 73 -3.45 -2.79 9.87
N SER A 74 -4.41 -2.49 10.76
CA SER A 74 -4.11 -2.03 12.13
C SER A 74 -3.97 -3.15 13.15
N TYR A 75 -4.53 -4.33 12.90
CA TYR A 75 -4.59 -5.41 13.89
C TYR A 75 -3.85 -6.67 13.44
N LEU A 76 -3.10 -7.29 14.37
CA LEU A 76 -2.51 -8.62 14.17
C LEU A 76 -3.56 -9.71 14.44
N PRO A 77 -3.55 -10.84 13.71
CA PRO A 77 -2.68 -11.18 12.59
C PRO A 77 -3.17 -10.65 11.23
N SER A 78 -4.32 -9.98 11.20
CA SER A 78 -4.99 -9.54 9.97
C SER A 78 -4.08 -8.73 9.06
N ASN A 79 -3.21 -7.89 9.62
CA ASN A 79 -2.26 -7.03 8.90
C ASN A 79 -1.39 -7.84 7.93
N TRP A 80 -0.58 -8.76 8.45
CA TRP A 80 0.33 -9.52 7.59
C TRP A 80 -0.43 -10.48 6.67
N LEU A 81 -1.59 -11.01 7.11
CA LEU A 81 -2.40 -11.90 6.29
C LEU A 81 -3.01 -11.19 5.08
N SER A 82 -3.54 -9.98 5.27
CA SER A 82 -4.06 -9.16 4.17
C SER A 82 -2.94 -8.71 3.23
N ALA A 83 -1.79 -8.31 3.78
CA ALA A 83 -0.63 -7.90 2.98
C ALA A 83 -0.11 -9.05 2.10
N LEU A 84 -0.01 -10.27 2.64
CA LEU A 84 0.38 -11.44 1.87
C LEU A 84 -0.64 -11.78 0.79
N GLY A 85 -1.95 -11.69 1.10
CA GLY A 85 -3.01 -11.92 0.11
C GLY A 85 -2.94 -10.94 -1.05
N LEU A 86 -2.76 -9.65 -0.75
CA LEU A 86 -2.59 -8.60 -1.77
C LEU A 86 -1.32 -8.81 -2.60
N TYR A 87 -0.21 -9.18 -1.97
CA TYR A 87 1.04 -9.49 -2.68
C TYR A 87 0.88 -10.69 -3.63
N ALA A 88 0.24 -11.77 -3.17
CA ALA A 88 -0.01 -12.94 -3.98
C ALA A 88 -0.92 -12.60 -5.18
N TRP A 89 -1.97 -11.79 -4.96
CA TRP A 89 -2.85 -11.35 -6.03
C TRP A 89 -2.13 -10.46 -7.04
N ALA A 90 -1.34 -9.48 -6.59
CA ALA A 90 -0.56 -8.62 -7.46
C ALA A 90 0.46 -9.40 -8.31
N GLN A 91 1.10 -10.43 -7.73
CA GLN A 91 2.02 -11.30 -8.47
C GLN A 91 1.33 -12.10 -9.58
N VAL A 92 0.11 -12.57 -9.33
CA VAL A 92 -0.69 -13.30 -10.33
C VAL A 92 -1.13 -12.38 -11.46
N ASP A 93 -1.54 -11.16 -11.13
CA ASP A 93 -1.95 -10.14 -12.09
C ASP A 93 -0.77 -9.69 -12.97
N GLU A 94 0.38 -9.36 -12.36
CA GLU A 94 1.61 -8.96 -13.05
C GLU A 94 2.16 -10.07 -13.98
N SER A 95 2.03 -11.34 -13.59
CA SER A 95 2.37 -12.50 -14.43
C SER A 95 1.47 -12.60 -15.68
N SER A 96 0.19 -12.22 -15.55
CA SER A 96 -0.78 -12.29 -16.63
C SER A 96 -0.65 -11.12 -17.61
N ASP A 97 -0.32 -9.92 -17.12
CA ASP A 97 -0.28 -8.68 -17.90
C ASP A 97 1.06 -8.39 -18.61
N ASN A 98 2.10 -9.18 -18.35
CA ASN A 98 3.41 -9.06 -19.01
C ASN A 98 3.39 -9.24 -20.55
N LYS A 99 2.27 -9.68 -21.13
CA LYS A 99 2.13 -9.89 -22.58
C LYS A 99 1.81 -8.64 -23.39
N SER A 100 1.42 -7.52 -22.78
CA SER A 100 0.95 -6.31 -23.48
C SER A 100 1.84 -5.08 -23.29
N LEU A 101 3.02 -5.24 -22.66
CA LEU A 101 3.91 -4.13 -22.34
C LEU A 101 4.46 -3.45 -23.62
N ILE A 102 3.98 -2.23 -23.87
CA ILE A 102 4.51 -1.35 -24.91
C ILE A 102 5.93 -0.93 -24.52
N ASN A 103 6.91 -1.15 -25.38
CA ASN A 103 8.26 -0.62 -25.16
C ASN A 103 8.30 0.87 -25.55
N PRO A 104 8.38 1.81 -24.58
CA PRO A 104 8.33 3.24 -24.87
C PRO A 104 9.53 3.72 -25.71
N ALA A 105 10.69 3.06 -25.62
CA ALA A 105 11.87 3.41 -26.41
C ALA A 105 11.69 3.12 -27.91
N LYS A 106 10.80 2.19 -28.26
CA LYS A 106 10.42 1.94 -29.67
C LYS A 106 9.33 2.89 -30.17
N LYS A 107 8.52 3.46 -29.27
CA LYS A 107 7.40 4.34 -29.62
C LYS A 107 7.79 5.82 -29.67
N PHE A 108 8.77 6.23 -28.86
CA PHE A 108 9.23 7.61 -28.78
C PHE A 108 10.70 7.68 -29.18
N THR A 109 10.98 8.26 -30.35
CA THR A 109 12.34 8.54 -30.81
C THR A 109 12.67 9.98 -30.49
N TYR A 110 13.65 10.20 -29.61
CA TYR A 110 14.20 11.53 -29.36
C TYR A 110 15.21 11.86 -30.45
N VAL A 111 14.98 12.93 -31.20
CA VAL A 111 15.94 13.47 -32.17
C VAL A 111 16.58 14.69 -31.52
N ALA A 112 17.89 14.59 -31.25
CA ALA A 112 18.63 15.71 -30.68
C ALA A 112 18.72 16.85 -31.71
N PRO A 113 18.55 18.12 -31.29
CA PRO A 113 18.83 19.26 -32.15
C PRO A 113 20.31 19.29 -32.56
N GLN A 114 20.61 19.78 -33.76
CA GLN A 114 22.00 19.92 -34.23
C GLN A 114 22.75 20.94 -33.36
N GLY A 115 23.98 20.61 -32.92
CA GLY A 115 24.84 21.50 -32.13
C GLY A 115 24.89 21.25 -30.61
N LEU A 116 24.39 20.10 -30.12
CA LEU A 116 24.42 19.71 -28.70
C LEU A 116 25.52 18.68 -28.36
N ASP A 117 26.54 18.52 -29.20
CA ASP A 117 27.48 17.40 -29.13
C ASP A 117 28.27 17.28 -27.80
N ASP A 118 28.41 18.36 -27.03
CA ASP A 118 29.16 18.40 -25.76
C ASP A 118 28.30 18.69 -24.50
N THR A 119 27.01 18.33 -24.48
CA THR A 119 26.16 18.55 -23.30
C THR A 119 26.10 17.33 -22.37
N TYR A 120 26.57 17.49 -21.13
CA TYR A 120 26.47 16.46 -20.08
C TYR A 120 25.39 16.80 -19.06
N VAL A 121 24.46 15.86 -18.84
CA VAL A 121 23.41 15.97 -17.81
C VAL A 121 23.68 14.91 -16.75
N VAL A 122 23.84 15.34 -15.49
CA VAL A 122 23.97 14.45 -14.35
C VAL A 122 22.69 14.50 -13.53
N PHE A 123 22.00 13.37 -13.42
CA PHE A 123 20.79 13.24 -12.60
C PHE A 123 21.12 12.55 -11.28
N ILE A 124 20.93 13.26 -10.16
CA ILE A 124 21.22 12.76 -8.81
C ILE A 124 19.89 12.46 -8.11
N ILE A 125 19.68 11.20 -7.74
CA ILE A 125 18.50 10.75 -7.00
C ILE A 125 18.85 10.67 -5.52
N GLY A 126 18.27 11.55 -4.72
CA GLY A 126 18.37 11.49 -3.26
C GLY A 126 17.51 10.36 -2.69
N GLU A 127 17.92 9.79 -1.56
CA GLU A 127 17.19 8.69 -0.89
C GLU A 127 16.15 9.20 0.11
N THR A 128 16.57 9.88 1.18
CA THR A 128 15.71 10.33 2.29
C THR A 128 15.94 11.81 2.64
N THR A 129 16.32 12.63 1.66
CA THR A 129 16.49 14.06 1.89
C THR A 129 15.14 14.75 1.92
N ARG A 130 14.72 15.21 3.10
CA ARG A 130 13.53 16.04 3.26
C ARG A 130 13.88 17.51 3.03
N TRP A 131 13.03 18.21 2.27
CA TRP A 131 13.23 19.61 1.90
C TRP A 131 13.22 20.56 3.11
N ASP A 132 12.51 20.21 4.18
CA ASP A 132 12.37 21.00 5.41
C ASP A 132 13.65 21.06 6.26
N HIS A 133 14.64 20.22 5.97
CA HIS A 133 15.94 20.20 6.65
C HIS A 133 17.09 20.72 5.78
N MET A 134 16.79 21.36 4.64
CA MET A 134 17.81 21.94 3.77
C MET A 134 18.00 23.44 4.06
N GLY A 135 19.22 23.83 4.42
CA GLY A 135 19.56 25.22 4.71
C GLY A 135 19.21 26.19 3.57
N ILE A 136 19.45 25.77 2.33
CA ILE A 136 19.11 26.54 1.12
C ILE A 136 17.61 26.79 0.93
N LEU A 137 16.74 26.02 1.60
CA LEU A 137 15.28 26.18 1.54
C LEU A 137 14.69 26.90 2.76
N GLY A 138 15.55 27.38 3.67
CA GLY A 138 15.17 28.17 4.86
C GLY A 138 15.27 27.44 6.19
N TYR A 139 15.99 26.31 6.27
CA TYR A 139 16.22 25.63 7.55
C TYR A 139 17.17 26.41 8.47
N ASN A 140 16.85 26.47 9.77
CA ASN A 140 17.60 27.26 10.76
C ASN A 140 19.08 26.87 10.88
N ARG A 141 19.44 25.63 10.55
CA ARG A 141 20.83 25.15 10.51
C ARG A 141 21.33 25.13 9.08
N ASN A 142 22.53 25.65 8.84
CA ASN A 142 23.16 25.59 7.52
C ASN A 142 23.64 24.16 7.19
N THR A 143 22.74 23.33 6.65
CA THR A 143 23.01 21.94 6.23
C THR A 143 23.52 21.83 4.80
N THR A 144 23.49 22.91 4.02
CA THR A 144 23.89 22.95 2.60
C THR A 144 24.89 24.08 2.31
N PRO A 145 26.02 24.19 3.03
CA PRO A 145 26.92 25.34 2.92
C PRO A 145 27.66 25.41 1.58
N LYS A 146 27.99 24.27 0.97
CA LYS A 146 28.67 24.20 -0.33
C LYS A 146 27.73 24.56 -1.48
N LEU A 147 26.50 24.05 -1.44
CA LEU A 147 25.48 24.35 -2.44
C LEU A 147 25.09 25.84 -2.42
N ALA A 148 25.04 26.47 -1.24
CA ALA A 148 24.72 27.89 -1.14
C ALA A 148 25.77 28.84 -1.77
N GLN A 149 26.98 28.35 -2.09
CA GLN A 149 28.04 29.14 -2.71
C GLN A 149 27.98 29.11 -4.25
N GLU A 150 27.14 28.25 -4.82
CA GLU A 150 27.03 28.08 -6.26
C GLU A 150 26.20 29.20 -6.91
N LYS A 151 26.79 29.88 -7.91
CA LYS A 151 26.23 31.12 -8.49
C LYS A 151 24.96 30.92 -9.34
N ASN A 152 24.73 29.70 -9.84
CA ASN A 152 23.62 29.38 -10.76
C ASN A 152 22.72 28.27 -10.21
N LEU A 153 22.61 28.16 -8.89
CA LEU A 153 21.80 27.13 -8.26
C LEU A 153 20.33 27.56 -8.16
N VAL A 154 19.44 26.73 -8.70
CA VAL A 154 17.99 26.87 -8.51
C VAL A 154 17.51 25.78 -7.56
N ALA A 155 16.94 26.19 -6.43
CA ALA A 155 16.40 25.28 -5.43
C ALA A 155 14.86 25.27 -5.48
N PHE A 156 14.27 24.10 -5.64
CA PHE A 156 12.82 23.92 -5.66
C PHE A 156 12.35 23.17 -4.40
N ARG A 157 11.20 23.56 -3.87
CA ARG A 157 10.49 22.79 -2.83
C ARG A 157 9.71 21.68 -3.51
N GLY A 158 10.23 20.46 -3.44
CA GLY A 158 9.58 19.27 -3.98
C GLY A 158 8.79 18.52 -2.92
N TYR A 159 7.58 18.10 -3.25
CA TYR A 159 6.81 17.13 -2.47
C TYR A 159 6.92 15.76 -3.16
N SER A 160 7.25 14.72 -2.40
CA SER A 160 7.29 13.37 -2.95
C SER A 160 5.87 12.82 -3.12
N CYS A 161 5.65 12.08 -4.21
CA CYS A 161 4.40 11.35 -4.48
C CYS A 161 4.15 10.24 -3.44
N ASP A 162 5.23 9.73 -2.82
CA ASP A 162 5.17 8.73 -1.77
C ASP A 162 6.32 8.90 -0.77
N THR A 163 6.20 8.27 0.40
CA THR A 163 7.20 8.25 1.48
C THR A 163 8.15 7.04 1.41
N ALA A 164 7.85 6.04 0.58
CA ALA A 164 8.69 4.86 0.35
C ALA A 164 9.45 4.91 -0.99
N THR A 165 10.77 4.68 -0.97
CA THR A 165 11.68 4.80 -2.13
C THR A 165 11.26 3.95 -3.34
N LYS A 166 10.77 2.73 -3.12
CA LYS A 166 10.31 1.84 -4.21
C LYS A 166 9.06 2.39 -4.90
N LEU A 167 8.18 3.05 -4.16
CA LEU A 167 6.90 3.55 -4.66
C LEU A 167 7.06 4.96 -5.25
N SER A 168 7.93 5.79 -4.67
CA SER A 168 8.29 7.10 -5.21
C SER A 168 9.02 7.00 -6.55
N LEU A 169 9.97 6.05 -6.71
CA LEU A 169 10.66 5.83 -7.98
C LEU A 169 9.69 5.41 -9.10
N ARG A 170 8.71 4.54 -8.79
CA ARG A 170 7.67 4.18 -9.75
C ARG A 170 6.85 5.41 -10.15
N CYS A 171 6.44 6.24 -9.20
CA CYS A 171 5.66 7.46 -9.51
C CYS A 171 6.47 8.54 -10.27
N MET A 172 7.79 8.65 -10.05
CA MET A 172 8.63 9.65 -10.71
C MET A 172 8.94 9.32 -12.18
N PHE A 173 9.09 8.04 -12.51
CA PHE A 173 9.56 7.60 -13.83
C PHE A 173 8.50 6.93 -14.70
N VAL A 174 7.38 6.54 -14.11
CA VAL A 174 6.26 6.00 -14.88
C VAL A 174 5.29 7.14 -15.15
N SER A 175 5.15 7.51 -16.42
CA SER A 175 3.94 8.21 -16.86
C SER A 175 2.78 7.25 -16.63
N SER A 176 2.03 7.43 -15.54
CA SER A 176 0.73 6.76 -15.42
C SER A 176 -0.09 7.33 -16.56
N GLY A 177 -0.17 6.60 -17.67
CA GLY A 177 -1.08 6.94 -18.73
C GLY A 177 -2.45 7.06 -18.08
N ARG A 178 -2.94 8.30 -17.92
CA ARG A 178 -4.37 8.54 -17.77
C ARG A 178 -4.96 7.94 -19.03
N GLY A 179 -5.44 6.71 -18.91
CA GLY A 179 -6.18 6.02 -19.96
C GLY A 179 -7.33 6.93 -20.36
N GLY A 180 -7.35 7.32 -21.62
CA GLY A 180 -8.59 7.63 -22.31
C GLY A 180 -9.34 6.35 -22.58
#